data_AF-A0A3B6VQH2-F1
#
_entry.id   AF-A0A3B6VQH2-F1
#
_cell.length_a   1.000
_cell.length_b   1.000
_cell.length_c   1.000
_cell.angle_alpha   90.00
_cell.angle_beta   90.00
_cell.angle_gamma   90.00
#
_symmetry.space_group_name_H-M   'P 1'
#
loop_
_entity.id
_entity.type
_entity.pdbx_description
1 polymer ?
#
loop_
_entity_poly.entity_id
_entity_poly.type
_entity_poly.pdbx_seq_one_letter_code
_entity_poly.pdbx_strand_id
1 'polypeptide(L)' 'MVRVFANEGEPVESVIKRFRRACENEGILQDLKEKQFYKKPSLEKKLQREKALKRMKRKIKKERRLGLL' A
#
# COMPACT_ATOMS: atom_id res chain seq x y z
N MET A 1 12.44 4.49 -3.55
CA MET A 1 12.87 4.88 -4.93
C MET A 1 12.86 3.60 -5.72
N VAL A 2 11.91 3.45 -6.64
CA VAL A 2 11.70 2.18 -7.35
C VAL A 2 12.64 2.08 -8.54
N ARG A 3 13.36 0.96 -8.64
CA ARG A 3 14.17 0.59 -9.81
C ARG A 3 13.85 -0.85 -10.21
N VAL A 4 13.75 -1.11 -11.50
CA VAL A 4 13.56 -2.45 -12.06
C VAL A 4 14.56 -2.61 -13.20
N PHE A 5 15.32 -3.70 -13.17
CA PHE A 5 16.24 -4.06 -14.23
C PHE A 5 15.58 -5.02 -15.22
N ALA A 6 15.84 -4.82 -16.50
CA ALA A 6 15.41 -5.74 -17.56
C ALA A 6 16.37 -6.93 -17.61
N ASN A 7 15.83 -8.13 -17.81
CA ASN A 7 16.64 -9.31 -18.09
C ASN A 7 16.88 -9.44 -19.60
N GLU A 8 17.93 -10.15 -20.00
CA GLU A 8 18.20 -10.43 -21.40
C GLU A 8 17.03 -11.21 -22.03
N GLY A 9 16.54 -10.73 -23.19
CA GLY A 9 15.42 -11.33 -23.91
C GLY A 9 14.02 -11.08 -23.29
N GLU A 10 13.91 -10.27 -22.23
CA GLU A 10 12.60 -9.97 -21.63
C GLU A 10 11.79 -8.96 -22.48
N PRO A 11 10.49 -9.22 -22.73
CA PRO A 11 9.62 -8.25 -23.38
C PRO A 11 9.50 -6.96 -22.56
N VAL A 12 9.59 -5.81 -23.23
CA VAL A 12 9.49 -4.47 -22.60
C VAL A 12 8.22 -4.32 -21.76
N GLU A 13 7.09 -4.85 -22.22
CA GLU A 13 5.82 -4.80 -21.49
C GLU A 13 5.88 -5.50 -20.12
N SER A 14 6.63 -6.60 -20.02
CA SER A 14 6.84 -7.31 -18.75
C SER A 14 7.58 -6.42 -17.74
N VAL A 15 8.64 -5.75 -18.19
CA VAL A 15 9.43 -4.83 -17.37
C VAL A 15 8.56 -3.67 -16.87
N ILE A 16 7.74 -3.07 -17.74
CA ILE A 16 6.80 -1.99 -17.38
C ILE A 16 5.79 -2.47 -16.33
N LYS A 17 5.25 -3.69 -16.48
CA LYS A 17 4.30 -4.27 -15.53
C LYS A 17 4.95 -4.50 -14.15
N ARG A 18 6.19 -5.00 -14.12
CA ARG A 18 6.97 -5.17 -12.87
C ARG A 18 7.23 -3.82 -12.21
N PHE A 19 7.59 -2.80 -13.00
CA PHE A 19 7.79 -1.44 -12.51
C PHE A 19 6.50 -0.85 -11.89
N ARG A 20 5.36 -0.98 -12.57
CA ARG A 20 4.06 -0.53 -12.02
C ARG A 20 3.74 -1.19 -10.68
N ARG A 21 3.91 -2.52 -10.60
CA ARG A 21 3.72 -3.27 -9.35
C ARG A 21 4.69 -2.81 -8.26
N ALA A 22 5.94 -2.53 -8.60
CA ALA A 22 6.92 -2.03 -7.63
C ALA A 22 6.56 -0.64 -7.10
N CYS A 23 6.05 0.26 -7.95
CA CYS A 23 5.50 1.57 -7.54
C CYS A 23 4.26 1.45 -6.65
N GLU A 24 3.37 0.50 -6.96
CA GLU A 24 2.19 0.21 -6.11
C GLU A 24 2.59 -0.37 -4.76
N ASN A 25 3.56 -1.30 -4.74
CA ASN A 25 4.06 -1.94 -3.53
C ASN A 25 4.80 -0.96 -2.61
N GLU A 26 5.62 -0.05 -3.15
CA GLU A 26 6.22 1.03 -2.35
C GLU A 26 5.18 2.07 -1.89
N GLY A 27 3.94 2.02 -2.41
CA GLY A 27 2.88 2.94 -1.99
C GLY A 27 3.09 4.38 -2.47
N ILE A 28 3.94 4.62 -3.47
CA ILE A 28 4.30 5.97 -3.96
C ILE A 28 3.05 6.80 -4.29
N LEU A 29 2.06 6.17 -4.96
CA LEU A 29 0.81 6.82 -5.32
C LEU A 29 -0.06 7.16 -4.09
N GLN A 30 -0.02 6.33 -3.05
CA GLN A 30 -0.74 6.61 -1.81
C GLN A 30 -0.07 7.77 -1.05
N ASP A 31 1.25 7.77 -0.99
CA ASP A 31 2.04 8.84 -0.36
C ASP A 31 1.78 10.19 -1.01
N LEU A 32 1.79 10.25 -2.35
CA LEU A 32 1.44 11.45 -3.11
C LEU A 32 0.04 11.98 -2.73
N LYS A 33 -0.97 11.09 -2.71
CA LYS A 33 -2.34 11.45 -2.32
C LYS A 33 -2.49 11.83 -0.84
N GLU A 34 -1.62 11.34 0.03
CA GLU A 34 -1.65 11.70 1.45
C GLU A 34 -0.98 13.04 1.71
N LYS A 35 0.08 13.38 0.95
CA LYS A 35 0.93 14.57 1.08
C LYS A 35 0.51 15.76 0.21
N GLN A 36 -0.40 15.58 -0.75
CA GLN A 36 -0.89 16.67 -1.63
C GLN A 36 -1.46 17.90 -0.88
N PHE A 37 -1.97 17.72 0.34
CA PHE A 37 -2.52 18.81 1.16
C PHE A 37 -2.01 18.70 2.60
N TYR A 38 -1.79 19.85 3.23
CA TYR A 38 -1.47 19.89 4.65
C TYR A 38 -2.63 19.36 5.49
N LYS A 39 -2.32 18.43 6.39
CA LYS A 39 -3.24 17.95 7.42
C LYS A 39 -2.71 18.41 8.76
N LYS A 40 -3.59 18.99 9.58
CA LYS A 40 -3.24 19.31 10.97
C LYS A 40 -2.81 18.02 11.69
N PRO A 41 -1.80 18.06 12.58
CA PRO A 41 -1.30 16.87 13.28
C PRO A 41 -2.38 16.09 14.03
N SER A 42 -3.39 16.78 14.57
CA SER A 42 -4.55 16.14 15.23
C SER A 42 -5.37 15.27 14.27
N LEU A 43 -5.61 15.76 13.06
CA LEU A 43 -6.37 15.03 12.04
C LEU A 43 -5.58 13.79 11.56
N GLU A 44 -4.27 13.93 11.39
CA GLU A 44 -3.41 12.81 11.01
C GLU A 44 -3.41 11.70 12.08
N LYS A 45 -3.26 12.06 13.36
CA LYS A 45 -3.36 11.11 14.49
C LYS A 45 -4.72 10.42 14.53
N LYS A 46 -5.81 11.15 14.28
CA LYS A 46 -7.17 10.59 14.23
C LYS A 46 -7.29 9.55 13.10
N LEU A 47 -6.86 9.89 11.89
CA LEU A 47 -6.89 9.00 10.73
C LEU A 47 -6.03 7.75 10.94
N GLN A 48 -4.86 7.87 11.56
CA GLN A 48 -3.99 6.73 11.88
C GLN A 48 -4.68 5.75 12.86
N ARG A 49 -5.33 6.26 13.91
CA ARG A 49 -6.09 5.44 14.87
C ARG A 49 -7.25 4.70 14.20
N GLU A 50 -8.04 5.39 13.37
CA GLU A 50 -9.14 4.80 12.63
C GLU A 50 -8.66 3.70 11.65
N LYS A 51 -7.55 3.95 10.94
CA LYS A 51 -6.90 2.95 10.07
C LYS A 51 -6.48 1.72 10.87
N ALA A 52 -5.87 1.89 12.04
CA ALA A 52 -5.46 0.78 12.91
C ALA A 52 -6.64 -0.07 13.40
N LEU A 53 -7.71 0.57 13.90
CA LEU A 53 -8.94 -0.10 14.31
C LEU A 53 -9.59 -0.88 13.16
N LYS A 54 -9.62 -0.30 11.96
CA LYS A 54 -10.16 -0.96 10.77
C LYS A 54 -9.33 -2.18 10.37
N ARG A 55 -7.99 -2.12 10.49
CA ARG A 55 -7.09 -3.26 10.26
C ARG A 55 -7.35 -4.39 11.27
N MET A 56 -7.47 -4.06 12.56
CA MET A 56 -7.79 -5.03 13.61
C MET A 56 -9.14 -5.72 13.36
N LYS A 57 -10.20 -4.95 13.08
CA LYS A 57 -11.53 -5.51 12.77
C LYS A 57 -11.50 -6.47 11.58
N ARG A 58 -10.73 -6.14 10.53
CA ARG A 58 -10.54 -7.01 9.36
C ARG A 58 -9.79 -8.31 9.73
N LYS A 59 -8.77 -8.23 10.59
CA LYS A 59 -8.00 -9.39 11.09
C LYS A 59 -8.91 -10.35 11.84
N ILE A 60 -9.67 -9.85 12.82
CA ILE A 60 -10.62 -10.64 13.61
C ILE A 60 -11.67 -11.30 12.71
N LYS A 61 -12.24 -10.55 11.76
CA LYS A 61 -13.20 -11.12 10.79
C LYS A 61 -12.60 -12.25 9.96
N LYS A 62 -11.32 -12.13 9.57
CA LYS A 62 -10.60 -13.17 8.83
C LYS A 62 -10.33 -14.40 9.69
N GLU A 63 -9.89 -14.21 10.93
CA GLU A 63 -9.62 -15.29 11.89
C GLU A 63 -10.90 -16.09 12.20
N ARG A 64 -12.02 -15.39 12.45
CA ARG A 64 -13.35 -16.03 12.60
C ARG A 64 -13.75 -16.84 11.36
N ARG A 65 -13.51 -16.32 10.15
CA ARG A 65 -13.80 -17.05 8.90
C ARG A 65 -12.95 -18.31 8.75
N LEU A 66 -11.73 -18.31 9.29
CA LEU A 66 -10.79 -19.43 9.25
C LEU A 66 -10.95 -20.39 10.44
N GLY A 67 -11.85 -20.11 11.38
CA GLY A 67 -12.05 -20.94 12.58
C GLY A 67 -10.89 -20.86 13.59
N LEU A 68 -10.05 -19.82 13.50
CA LEU A 68 -8.92 -19.59 14.42
C LEU A 68 -9.33 -18.81 15.68
N LEU A 69 -10.54 -18.27 15.68
CA LEU A 69 -11.24 -17.54 16.74
C LEU A 69 -12.71 -17.95 16.70
#